data_AF-A0A090GPJ0-F1
#
_entry.id   AF-A0A090GPJ0-F1
#
_cell.length_a   1.000
_cell.length_b   1.000
_cell.length_c   1.000
_cell.angle_alpha   90.00
_cell.angle_beta   90.00
_cell.angle_gamma   90.00
#
_symmetry.space_group_name_H-M   'P 1'
#
loop_
_entity.id
_entity.type
_entity.pdbx_description
1 polymer ?
#
loop_
_entity_poly.entity_id
_entity_poly.type
_entity_poly.pdbx_seq_one_letter_code
_entity_poly.pdbx_strand_id
1 'polypeptide(L)'
;MKIRHVILAAALSLLPALAHAEAKLADFSLAERIKAKIAAGQPLDIYVSYHDVSNEFAPFMKAGVQRAATSDKVNAQFIGPVGADADG
;
A
#
# COMPACT_ATOMS: atom_id res chain seq x y z
N MET A 1 -15.19 -47.94 -9.68
CA MET A 1 -15.65 -46.53 -9.58
C MET A 1 -14.99 -45.72 -8.46
N LYS A 2 -14.52 -46.30 -7.35
CA LYS A 2 -14.08 -45.53 -6.16
C LYS A 2 -12.78 -44.70 -6.35
N ILE A 3 -11.82 -45.17 -7.14
CA ILE A 3 -10.51 -44.51 -7.34
C ILE A 3 -10.60 -43.20 -8.14
N ARG A 4 -11.49 -43.14 -9.15
CA ARG A 4 -11.71 -41.93 -9.96
C ARG A 4 -12.21 -40.73 -9.14
N HIS A 5 -13.01 -40.99 -8.11
CA HIS A 5 -13.58 -39.94 -7.26
C HIS A 5 -12.55 -39.39 -6.27
N VAL A 6 -11.61 -40.23 -5.82
CA VAL A 6 -10.52 -39.82 -4.92
C VAL A 6 -9.51 -38.92 -5.64
N ILE A 7 -9.18 -39.22 -6.90
CA ILE A 7 -8.28 -38.38 -7.72
C ILE A 7 -8.92 -37.01 -8.02
N LEU A 8 -10.21 -36.99 -8.31
CA LEU A 8 -10.94 -35.73 -8.57
C LEU A 8 -11.06 -34.87 -7.32
N ALA A 9 -11.28 -35.47 -6.15
CA ALA A 9 -11.33 -34.76 -4.87
C ALA A 9 -9.96 -34.18 -4.46
N ALA A 10 -8.87 -34.92 -4.70
CA ALA A 10 -7.52 -34.44 -4.45
C ALA A 10 -7.14 -33.26 -5.36
N ALA A 11 -7.50 -33.31 -6.64
CA ALA A 11 -7.27 -32.21 -7.58
C ALA A 11 -8.06 -30.94 -7.22
N LEU A 12 -9.29 -31.09 -6.70
CA LEU A 12 -10.12 -29.96 -6.30
C LEU A 12 -9.59 -29.23 -5.05
N SER A 13 -8.94 -29.96 -4.13
CA SER A 13 -8.34 -29.39 -2.92
C SER A 13 -7.09 -28.52 -3.16
N LEU A 14 -6.48 -28.59 -4.35
CA LEU A 14 -5.28 -27.82 -4.72
C LEU A 14 -5.59 -26.50 -5.46
N LEU A 15 -6.84 -26.30 -5.92
CA LEU A 15 -7.26 -25.06 -6.60
C LEU A 15 -7.14 -23.79 -5.75
N PRO A 16 -7.43 -23.79 -4.43
CA PRO A 16 -7.32 -22.57 -3.62
C PRO A 16 -5.88 -22.06 -3.49
N ALA A 17 -4.89 -22.96 -3.57
CA ALA A 17 -3.48 -22.60 -3.48
C ALA A 17 -2.94 -21.94 -4.77
N LEU A 18 -3.61 -22.14 -5.90
CA LEU A 18 -3.29 -21.50 -7.18
C LEU A 18 -3.96 -20.13 -7.36
N ALA A 19 -4.92 -19.79 -6.50
CA ALA A 19 -5.68 -18.54 -6.58
C ALA A 19 -5.00 -17.36 -5.85
N HIS A 20 -3.71 -17.45 -5.53
CA HIS A 20 -2.94 -16.29 -5.11
C HIS A 20 -2.59 -15.47 -6.36
N ALA A 21 -3.41 -14.47 -6.65
CA ALA A 21 -3.09 -13.48 -7.67
C ALA A 21 -1.85 -12.70 -7.22
N GLU A 22 -0.68 -13.11 -7.71
CA GLU A 22 0.55 -12.35 -7.53
C GLU A 22 0.39 -11.02 -8.27
N ALA A 23 0.26 -9.93 -7.52
CA ALA A 23 0.17 -8.59 -8.10
C ALA A 23 1.50 -8.27 -8.79
N LYS A 24 1.56 -8.42 -10.11
CA LYS A 24 2.75 -8.08 -10.88
C LYS A 24 2.86 -6.56 -10.91
N LEU A 25 4.00 -6.04 -10.43
CA LEU A 25 4.29 -4.60 -10.51
C LEU A 25 4.20 -4.05 -11.94
N ALA A 26 4.47 -4.89 -12.94
CA ALA A 26 4.33 -4.55 -14.36
C ALA A 26 2.90 -4.15 -14.77
N ASP A 27 1.88 -4.63 -14.04
CA ASP A 27 0.47 -4.37 -14.33
C ASP A 27 -0.04 -3.08 -13.63
N PHE A 28 0.78 -2.47 -12.77
CA PHE A 28 0.43 -1.25 -12.04
C PHE A 28 0.68 0.00 -12.90
N SER A 29 -0.38 0.62 -13.41
CA SER A 29 -0.28 1.90 -14.09
C SER A 29 -0.34 3.07 -13.11
N LEU A 30 0.74 3.86 -13.06
CA LEU A 30 0.74 5.14 -12.35
C LEU A 30 -0.27 6.11 -12.98
N ALA A 31 -0.90 6.94 -12.14
CA ALA A 31 -1.70 8.06 -12.61
C ALA A 31 -0.82 9.05 -13.39
N GLU A 32 -1.36 9.65 -14.46
CA GLU A 32 -0.61 10.57 -15.33
C GLU A 32 0.02 11.74 -14.56
N ARG A 33 -0.67 12.28 -13.55
CA ARG A 33 -0.14 13.32 -12.67
C ARG A 33 1.15 12.92 -11.95
N ILE A 34 1.27 11.65 -11.56
CA ILE A 34 2.44 11.11 -10.85
C ILE A 34 3.58 10.91 -11.85
N LYS A 35 3.27 10.33 -13.02
CA LYS A 35 4.26 10.19 -14.12
C LYS A 35 4.84 11.53 -14.52
N ALA A 36 4.00 12.56 -14.67
CA ALA A 36 4.43 13.91 -15.02
C ALA A 36 5.38 14.52 -13.97
N LYS A 37 5.07 14.37 -12.67
CA LYS A 37 5.96 14.85 -11.59
C LYS A 37 7.32 14.15 -11.61
N ILE A 38 7.34 12.82 -11.79
CA ILE A 38 8.58 12.05 -11.88
C ILE A 38 9.40 12.50 -13.10
N ALA A 39 8.77 12.62 -14.27
CA ALA A 39 9.42 13.07 -15.50
C ALA A 39 9.98 14.51 -15.39
N ALA A 40 9.28 15.38 -14.66
CA ALA A 40 9.72 16.74 -14.37
C ALA A 40 10.79 16.84 -13.25
N GLY A 41 11.20 15.72 -12.65
CA GLY A 41 12.13 15.71 -11.52
C GLY A 41 11.58 16.35 -10.24
N GLN A 42 10.26 16.48 -10.14
CA GLN A 42 9.60 17.08 -8.98
C GLN A 42 9.39 16.02 -7.88
N PRO A 43 9.53 16.40 -6.60
CA PRO A 43 9.22 15.50 -5.50
C PRO A 43 7.71 15.15 -5.49
N LEU A 44 7.42 13.92 -5.07
CA LEU A 44 6.05 13.47 -4.82
C LEU A 44 5.61 13.90 -3.42
N ASP A 45 4.37 14.35 -3.27
CA ASP A 45 3.82 14.73 -1.96
C ASP A 45 3.12 13.52 -1.35
N ILE A 46 3.59 13.10 -0.17
CA ILE A 46 3.08 11.92 0.55
C ILE A 46 2.63 12.35 1.94
N TYR A 47 1.32 12.43 2.12
CA TYR A 47 0.73 12.79 3.41
C TYR A 47 0.24 11.53 4.12
N VAL A 48 0.75 11.30 5.33
CA VAL A 48 0.28 10.22 6.20
C VAL A 48 -0.61 10.83 7.27
N SER A 49 -1.91 10.67 7.10
CA SER A 49 -2.89 11.04 8.12
C SER A 49 -2.99 9.94 9.16
N TYR A 50 -2.93 10.33 10.43
CA TYR A 50 -3.13 9.42 11.56
C TYR A 50 -4.15 10.01 12.54
N HIS A 51 -5.23 9.27 12.75
CA HIS A 51 -6.40 9.72 13.48
C HIS A 51 -6.19 9.79 14.99
N ASP A 52 -5.31 8.98 15.56
CA ASP A 52 -5.02 8.96 17.00
C ASP A 52 -3.53 9.18 17.25
N VAL A 53 -3.12 10.43 17.26
CA VAL A 53 -1.71 10.79 17.55
C VAL A 53 -1.29 10.57 19.00
N SER A 54 -2.24 10.22 19.89
CA SER A 54 -1.97 9.90 21.30
C SER A 54 -1.61 8.43 21.51
N ASN A 55 -1.88 7.58 20.51
CA ASN A 55 -1.55 6.17 20.51
C ASN A 55 -0.02 5.94 20.59
N GLU A 56 0.39 4.89 21.30
CA GLU A 56 1.77 4.39 21.38
C GLU A 56 2.45 4.14 20.02
N PHE A 57 1.69 3.90 18.95
CA PHE A 57 2.22 3.71 17.59
C PHE A 57 2.53 5.01 16.84
N ALA A 58 1.90 6.13 17.23
CA ALA A 58 2.04 7.41 16.52
C ALA A 58 3.50 7.91 16.44
N PRO A 59 4.34 7.81 17.49
CA PRO A 59 5.75 8.21 17.42
C PRO A 59 6.54 7.45 16.36
N PHE A 60 6.29 6.14 16.20
CA PHE A 60 7.00 5.32 15.21
C PHE A 60 6.59 5.68 13.78
N MET A 61 5.29 5.93 13.56
CA MET A 61 4.78 6.39 12.26
C MET A 61 5.38 7.76 11.90
N LYS A 62 5.35 8.71 12.84
CA LYS A 62 5.94 10.05 12.65
C LYS A 62 7.43 9.96 12.32
N ALA A 63 8.18 9.12 13.04
CA ALA A 63 9.60 8.91 12.78
C ALA A 63 9.85 8.31 11.39
N GLY A 64 9.02 7.35 10.95
CA GLY A 64 9.09 6.78 9.60
C GLY A 64 8.89 7.82 8.51
N VAL A 65 7.87 8.67 8.66
CA VAL A 65 7.56 9.75 7.72
C VAL A 65 8.67 10.81 7.69
N GLN A 66 9.22 11.17 8.86
CA GLN A 66 10.32 12.12 8.95
C GLN A 66 11.61 11.59 8.30
N ARG A 67 11.88 10.28 8.42
CA ARG A 67 12.96 9.63 7.67
C ARG A 67 12.74 9.73 6.16
N ALA A 68 11.55 9.39 5.67
CA ALA A 68 11.23 9.50 4.25
C ALA A 68 11.39 10.93 3.72
N ALA A 69 10.92 11.94 4.47
CA ALA A 69 11.06 13.34 4.10
C ALA A 69 12.52 13.83 3.99
N THR A 70 13.45 13.14 4.66
CA THR A 70 14.88 13.51 4.69
C THR A 70 15.72 12.67 3.73
N SER A 71 15.43 11.38 3.64
CA SER A 71 16.25 10.39 2.93
C SER A 71 15.74 10.09 1.53
N ASP A 72 14.46 10.30 1.26
CA ASP A 72 13.84 10.03 -0.03
C ASP A 72 13.57 11.34 -0.79
N LYS A 73 13.49 11.28 -2.13
CA LYS A 73 13.20 12.44 -2.99
C LYS A 73 11.70 12.78 -3.01
N VAL A 74 11.08 12.84 -1.84
CA VAL A 74 9.64 13.06 -1.66
C VAL A 74 9.38 14.11 -0.58
N ASN A 75 8.26 14.82 -0.72
CA ASN A 75 7.73 15.71 0.31
C ASN A 75 6.81 14.89 1.20
N ALA A 76 7.36 14.19 2.19
CA ALA A 76 6.57 13.40 3.13
C ALA A 76 6.17 14.21 4.37
N GLN A 77 4.91 14.14 4.79
CA GLN A 77 4.42 14.82 5.99
C GLN A 77 3.48 13.94 6.81
N PHE A 78 3.66 13.96 8.12
CA PHE A 78 2.77 13.29 9.07
C PHE A 78 1.74 14.32 9.55
N ILE A 79 0.48 14.11 9.18
CA ILE A 79 -0.61 15.02 9.53
C ILE A 79 -1.44 14.42 10.66
N GLY A 80 -1.69 15.24 11.69
CA GLY A 80 -2.37 14.85 12.93
C GLY A 80 -3.87 14.71 12.77
N PRO A 81 -4.62 14.52 13.88
CA PRO A 81 -6.02 14.14 13.82
C PRO A 81 -6.78 15.18 13.02
N VAL A 82 -7.27 14.73 11.89
CA VAL A 82 -8.28 15.43 11.14
C VAL A 82 -9.53 15.47 12.01
N GLY A 83 -9.94 16.67 12.43
CA GLY A 83 -11.26 16.85 13.04
C GLY A 83 -12.36 16.43 12.06
N ALA A 84 -13.62 16.39 12.50
CA ALA A 84 -14.75 16.07 11.62
C ALA A 84 -14.83 16.96 10.36
N ASP A 85 -14.14 18.10 10.37
CA ASP A 85 -14.09 19.11 9.30
C ASP A 85 -12.80 19.07 8.45
N ALA A 86 -12.09 17.95 8.39
CA ALA A 86 -11.00 17.82 7.41
C ALA A 86 -11.56 17.53 6.02
N ASP A 87 -11.89 18.61 5.32
CA ASP A 87 -12.17 18.55 3.90
C ASP A 87 -10.90 18.13 3.14
N GLY A 88 -11.01 17.02 2.42
CA GLY A 88 -9.93 16.42 1.62
C GLY A 88 -9.66 17.14 0.30
#